data_AF-A0A7C1V1A2-F1
#
_entry.id   AF-A0A7C1V1A2-F1
#
_cell.length_a   1.000
_cell.length_b   1.000
_cell.length_c   1.000
_cell.angle_alpha   90.00
_cell.angle_beta   90.00
_cell.angle_gamma   90.00
#
_symmetry.space_group_name_H-M   'P 1'
#
loop_
_entity.id
_entity.type
_entity.pdbx_description
1 polymer ?
#
loop_
_entity_poly.entity_id
_entity_poly.type
_entity_poly.pdbx_seq_one_letter_code
_entity_poly.pdbx_strand_id
1 'polypeptide(L)'
;MERLAKRILPTAVAVAASLLVLAGYLIPYPVLTFMRDQLIRWAVIIAAFAFILGFFNVLRVHLGRITRRKSGGLYSSILILSALVSLAVTTAGFVTSSARPLSDWWFHYVLSPLQASAAGLIAFTLSLAAFRLLRSRRSAGALLFLFAAAIVLLGTLPFPGPAGEQLALLREWWLAIPATAGMRGLLIGVGLGTMLMGLRVLTGLDRPYSEL
;
A
#
# COMPACT_ATOMS: atom_id res chain seq x y z
N MET A 1 -32.15 14.47 -23.70
CA MET A 1 -31.27 15.45 -23.02
C MET A 1 -30.60 14.92 -21.77
N GLU A 2 -31.28 14.10 -20.97
CA GLU A 2 -30.75 13.57 -19.70
C GLU A 2 -29.46 12.73 -19.83
N ARG A 3 -29.35 11.90 -20.88
CA ARG A 3 -28.13 11.14 -21.18
C ARG A 3 -26.94 12.03 -21.57
N LEU A 4 -27.18 13.16 -22.25
CA LEU A 4 -26.13 14.11 -22.62
C LEU A 4 -25.56 14.80 -21.38
N ALA A 5 -26.43 15.30 -20.51
CA ALA A 5 -26.03 16.03 -19.30
C ALA A 5 -25.33 15.12 -18.27
N LYS A 6 -25.83 13.89 -18.05
CA LYS A 6 -25.29 13.00 -17.00
C LYS A 6 -24.06 12.20 -17.42
N ARG A 7 -23.86 11.96 -18.72
CA ARG A 7 -22.81 11.06 -19.23
C ARG A 7 -21.69 11.78 -19.96
N ILE A 8 -22.04 12.76 -20.80
CA ILE A 8 -21.08 13.39 -21.73
C ILE A 8 -20.40 14.58 -21.07
N LEU A 9 -21.16 15.39 -20.32
CA LEU A 9 -20.61 16.57 -19.66
C LEU A 9 -19.51 16.23 -18.64
N PRO A 10 -19.68 15.25 -17.72
CA PRO A 10 -18.65 14.93 -16.74
C PRO A 10 -17.39 14.34 -17.39
N THR A 11 -17.56 13.50 -18.41
CA THR A 11 -16.42 12.95 -19.17
C THR A 11 -15.68 14.04 -19.93
N ALA A 12 -16.38 14.97 -20.58
CA ALA A 12 -15.75 16.08 -21.29
C ALA A 12 -14.93 16.97 -20.34
N VAL A 13 -15.46 17.26 -19.15
CA VAL A 13 -14.74 18.02 -18.12
C VAL A 13 -13.51 17.27 -17.64
N ALA A 14 -13.62 15.96 -17.38
CA ALA A 14 -12.49 15.14 -16.96
C ALA A 14 -11.38 15.08 -18.03
N VAL A 15 -11.75 14.90 -19.29
CA VAL A 15 -10.81 14.91 -20.43
C VAL A 15 -10.14 16.29 -20.56
N ALA A 16 -10.92 17.37 -20.53
CA ALA A 16 -10.40 18.73 -20.65
C ALA A 16 -9.45 19.08 -19.51
N ALA A 17 -9.80 18.75 -18.26
CA ALA A 17 -8.93 18.96 -17.10
C ALA A 17 -7.63 18.15 -17.23
N SER A 18 -7.72 16.89 -17.68
CA SER A 18 -6.55 16.03 -17.87
C SER A 18 -5.62 16.55 -18.98
N LEU A 19 -6.18 16.99 -20.10
CA LEU A 19 -5.43 17.61 -21.20
C LEU A 19 -4.79 18.94 -20.77
N LEU A 20 -5.48 19.75 -19.98
CA LEU A 20 -4.96 21.00 -19.45
C LEU A 20 -3.76 20.75 -18.54
N VAL A 21 -3.86 19.79 -17.62
CA VAL A 21 -2.77 19.41 -16.72
C VAL A 21 -1.57 18.91 -17.53
N LEU A 22 -1.82 18.05 -18.54
CA LEU A 22 -0.78 17.55 -19.43
C LEU A 22 -0.10 18.69 -20.21
N ALA A 23 -0.88 19.61 -20.78
CA ALA A 23 -0.36 20.77 -21.48
C ALA A 23 0.49 21.67 -20.57
N GLY A 24 0.11 21.85 -19.30
CA GLY A 24 0.89 22.59 -18.32
C GLY A 24 2.19 21.90 -17.88
N TYR A 25 2.37 20.61 -18.15
CA TYR A 25 3.67 19.94 -18.00
C TYR A 25 4.54 20.05 -19.25
N LEU A 26 3.94 20.03 -20.44
CA LEU A 26 4.66 20.01 -21.72
C LEU A 26 5.05 21.39 -22.23
N ILE A 27 4.26 22.42 -21.93
CA ILE A 27 4.42 23.77 -22.46
C ILE A 27 4.73 24.73 -21.28
N PRO A 28 5.94 25.30 -21.20
CA PRO A 28 6.35 26.18 -20.11
C PRO A 28 5.76 27.59 -20.27
N TYR A 29 4.43 27.71 -20.23
CA TYR A 29 3.71 28.98 -20.31
C TYR A 29 3.06 29.32 -18.95
N PRO A 30 3.23 30.54 -18.42
CA PRO A 30 2.84 30.87 -17.04
C PRO A 30 1.38 30.55 -16.68
N VAL A 31 0.45 30.79 -17.60
CA VAL A 31 -0.98 30.52 -17.37
C VAL A 31 -1.25 29.01 -17.28
N LEU A 32 -0.61 28.21 -18.14
CA LEU A 32 -0.77 26.76 -18.15
C LEU A 32 -0.16 26.12 -16.90
N THR A 33 1.00 26.60 -16.45
CA THR A 33 1.63 26.12 -15.22
C THR A 33 0.79 26.49 -13.99
N PHE A 34 0.25 27.70 -13.93
CA PHE A 34 -0.65 28.14 -12.86
C PHE A 34 -1.93 27.29 -12.78
N MET A 35 -2.59 27.06 -13.93
CA MET A 35 -3.80 26.23 -14.00
C MET A 35 -3.51 24.76 -13.61
N ARG A 36 -2.40 24.19 -14.08
CA ARG A 36 -1.93 22.85 -13.68
C ARG A 36 -1.75 22.77 -12.18
N ASP A 37 -1.02 23.71 -11.58
CA ASP A 37 -0.73 23.69 -10.14
C ASP A 37 -1.99 23.83 -9.31
N GLN A 38 -2.95 24.62 -9.77
CA GLN A 38 -4.25 24.78 -9.11
C GLN A 38 -5.08 23.49 -9.15
N LEU A 39 -5.15 22.83 -10.32
CA LEU A 39 -5.85 21.55 -10.48
C LEU A 39 -5.20 20.43 -9.68
N ILE A 40 -3.86 20.35 -9.67
CA ILE A 40 -3.13 19.37 -8.86
C ILE A 40 -3.36 19.63 -7.38
N ARG A 41 -3.35 20.89 -6.93
CA ARG A 41 -3.64 21.23 -5.53
C ARG A 41 -5.03 20.76 -5.12
N TRP A 42 -6.05 20.96 -5.96
CA TRP A 42 -7.39 20.43 -5.71
C TRP A 42 -7.41 18.91 -5.68
N ALA A 43 -6.73 18.24 -6.61
CA ALA A 43 -6.63 16.79 -6.62
C ALA A 43 -5.96 16.24 -5.36
N VAL A 44 -4.90 16.90 -4.86
CA VAL A 44 -4.23 16.53 -3.61
C VAL A 44 -5.15 16.71 -2.40
N ILE A 45 -5.93 17.79 -2.35
CA ILE A 45 -6.93 18.00 -1.30
C ILE A 45 -7.97 16.86 -1.33
N ILE A 46 -8.50 16.53 -2.50
CA ILE A 46 -9.45 15.41 -2.67
C ILE A 46 -8.81 14.08 -2.26
N ALA A 47 -7.56 13.83 -2.63
CA ALA A 47 -6.83 12.62 -2.26
C ALA A 47 -6.64 12.50 -0.74
N ALA A 48 -6.37 13.61 -0.05
CA ALA A 48 -6.30 13.64 1.42
C ALA A 48 -7.66 13.27 2.05
N PHE A 49 -8.77 13.81 1.54
CA PHE A 49 -10.11 13.40 1.98
C PHE A 49 -10.43 11.95 1.63
N ALA A 50 -10.00 11.45 0.47
CA ALA A 50 -10.19 10.06 0.07
C ALA A 50 -9.42 9.11 0.98
N PHE A 51 -8.21 9.47 1.41
CA PHE A 51 -7.43 8.72 2.39
C PHE A 51 -8.17 8.65 3.75
N ILE A 52 -8.67 9.79 4.23
CA ILE A 52 -9.50 9.86 5.44
C ILE A 52 -10.75 8.99 5.30
N LEU A 53 -11.44 9.06 4.15
CA LEU A 53 -12.61 8.24 3.86
C LEU A 53 -12.26 6.75 3.84
N GLY A 54 -11.09 6.37 3.34
CA GLY A 54 -10.59 4.99 3.38
C GLY A 54 -10.45 4.48 4.81
N PHE A 55 -9.88 5.29 5.71
CA PHE A 55 -9.82 4.98 7.14
C PHE A 55 -11.23 4.84 7.76
N PHE A 56 -12.12 5.80 7.50
CA PHE A 56 -13.50 5.73 7.98
C PHE A 56 -14.29 4.55 7.40
N ASN A 57 -13.98 4.11 6.18
CA ASN A 57 -14.61 2.94 5.58
C ASN A 57 -14.28 1.67 6.36
N VAL A 58 -13.00 1.48 6.73
CA VAL A 58 -12.58 0.37 7.59
C VAL A 58 -13.32 0.45 8.93
N LEU A 59 -13.33 1.63 9.56
CA LEU A 59 -14.02 1.84 10.84
C LEU A 59 -15.51 1.51 10.73
N ARG A 60 -16.19 1.99 9.68
CA ARG A 60 -17.62 1.75 9.43
C ARG A 60 -17.92 0.26 9.23
N VAL A 61 -17.11 -0.46 8.45
CA VAL A 61 -17.29 -1.89 8.20
C VAL A 61 -17.17 -2.69 9.49
N HIS A 62 -16.13 -2.41 10.28
CA HIS A 62 -15.88 -3.13 11.53
C HIS A 62 -16.87 -2.74 12.64
N LEU A 63 -17.24 -1.46 12.74
CA LEU A 63 -18.26 -0.99 13.68
C LEU A 63 -19.66 -1.54 13.34
N GLY A 64 -19.98 -1.64 12.04
CA GLY A 64 -21.19 -2.30 11.56
C GLY A 64 -21.23 -3.79 11.92
N ARG A 65 -20.08 -4.47 11.93
CA ARG A 65 -19.99 -5.88 12.37
C ARG A 65 -20.25 -6.03 13.87
N ILE A 66 -19.75 -5.09 14.68
CA ILE A 66 -19.95 -5.05 16.14
C ILE A 66 -21.42 -4.75 16.48
N THR A 67 -21.97 -3.67 15.94
CA THR A 67 -23.34 -3.22 16.26
C THR A 67 -24.40 -4.22 15.82
N ARG A 68 -24.19 -4.91 14.69
CA ARG A 68 -25.08 -5.96 14.19
C ARG A 68 -24.80 -7.35 14.77
N ARG A 69 -23.93 -7.46 15.79
CA ARG A 69 -23.52 -8.71 16.46
C ARG A 69 -23.20 -9.85 15.49
N LYS A 70 -22.56 -9.53 14.36
CA LYS A 70 -22.19 -10.53 13.36
C LYS A 70 -21.01 -11.36 13.85
N SER A 71 -20.88 -12.58 13.35
CA SER A 71 -19.71 -13.43 13.60
C SER A 71 -18.41 -12.65 13.34
N GLY A 72 -17.49 -12.66 14.31
CA GLY A 72 -16.26 -11.87 14.28
C GLY A 72 -16.36 -10.44 14.84
N GLY A 73 -17.46 -10.09 15.53
CA GLY A 73 -17.62 -8.79 16.19
C GLY A 73 -16.53 -8.48 17.23
N LEU A 74 -16.16 -9.46 18.07
CA LEU A 74 -15.10 -9.30 19.07
C LEU A 74 -13.73 -8.98 18.45
N TYR A 75 -13.36 -9.68 17.37
CA TYR A 75 -12.12 -9.36 16.65
C TYR A 75 -12.16 -7.97 16.03
N SER A 76 -13.33 -7.53 15.57
CA SER A 76 -13.51 -6.20 15.02
C SER A 76 -13.43 -5.11 16.09
N SER A 77 -13.91 -5.36 17.32
CA SER A 77 -13.74 -4.42 18.43
C SER A 77 -12.29 -4.33 18.88
N ILE A 78 -11.58 -5.45 18.95
CA ILE A 78 -10.15 -5.46 19.28
C ILE A 78 -9.37 -4.69 18.22
N LEU A 79 -9.66 -4.89 16.93
CA LEU A 79 -9.01 -4.18 15.82
C LEU A 79 -9.23 -2.66 15.92
N ILE A 80 -10.47 -2.22 16.14
CA ILE A 80 -10.77 -0.79 16.25
C ILE A 80 -10.06 -0.19 17.46
N LEU A 81 -10.14 -0.86 18.62
CA LEU A 81 -9.52 -0.37 19.84
C LEU A 81 -8.00 -0.28 19.70
N SER A 82 -7.35 -1.32 19.17
CA SER A 82 -5.90 -1.33 18.98
C SER A 82 -5.45 -0.28 17.95
N ALA A 83 -6.21 -0.07 16.87
CA ALA A 83 -5.94 0.97 15.89
C ALA A 83 -6.05 2.38 16.51
N LEU A 84 -7.08 2.65 17.32
CA LEU A 84 -7.26 3.94 17.99
C LEU A 84 -6.20 4.20 19.05
N VAL A 85 -5.86 3.20 19.88
CA VAL A 85 -4.79 3.32 20.87
C VAL A 85 -3.46 3.57 20.19
N SER A 86 -3.13 2.82 19.14
CA SER A 86 -1.89 3.02 18.40
C SER A 86 -1.83 4.41 17.77
N LEU A 87 -2.92 4.89 17.17
CA LEU A 87 -2.98 6.24 16.61
C LEU A 87 -2.77 7.31 17.68
N ALA A 88 -3.45 7.20 18.82
CA ALA A 88 -3.36 8.16 19.91
C ALA A 88 -1.95 8.21 20.53
N VAL A 89 -1.37 7.05 20.84
CA VAL A 89 -0.05 6.96 21.46
C VAL A 89 1.04 7.47 20.51
N THR A 90 1.01 7.08 19.24
CA THR A 90 1.98 7.53 18.24
C THR A 90 1.87 9.03 17.97
N THR A 91 0.65 9.56 17.78
CA THR A 91 0.46 11.00 17.54
C THR A 91 0.86 11.85 18.74
N ALA A 92 0.56 11.39 19.97
CA ALA A 92 0.99 12.06 21.19
C ALA A 92 2.53 12.15 21.27
N GLY A 93 3.27 11.08 20.94
CA GLY A 93 4.73 11.10 20.91
C GLY A 93 5.33 12.05 19.86
N PHE A 94 4.67 12.20 18.70
CA PHE A 94 5.10 13.16 17.67
C PHE A 94 4.89 14.61 18.08
N VAL A 95 3.75 14.92 18.71
CA VAL A 95 3.36 16.30 19.05
C VAL A 95 4.00 16.76 20.35
N THR A 96 4.11 15.87 21.35
CA THR A 96 4.48 16.24 22.71
C THR A 96 5.71 15.45 23.18
N SER A 97 6.79 16.17 23.52
CA SER A 97 8.05 15.56 23.96
C SER A 97 7.90 14.68 25.22
N SER A 98 7.00 15.02 26.15
CA SER A 98 6.75 14.22 27.36
C SER A 98 6.08 12.87 27.10
N ALA A 99 5.38 12.71 25.96
CA ALA A 99 4.72 11.47 25.58
C ALA A 99 5.61 10.56 24.73
N ARG A 100 6.79 11.03 24.29
CA ARG A 100 7.74 10.22 23.50
C ARG A 100 8.14 8.90 24.18
N PRO A 101 8.48 8.86 25.48
CA PRO A 101 8.84 7.59 26.13
C PRO A 101 7.73 6.54 26.06
N LEU A 102 6.47 6.96 26.19
CA LEU A 102 5.31 6.08 26.06
C LEU A 102 5.12 5.60 24.62
N SER A 103 5.32 6.48 23.63
CA SER A 103 5.27 6.12 22.21
C SER A 103 6.36 5.12 21.84
N ASP A 104 7.60 5.36 22.29
CA ASP A 104 8.73 4.46 22.04
C ASP A 104 8.49 3.11 22.70
N TRP A 105 8.05 3.10 23.96
CA TRP A 105 7.68 1.86 24.66
C TRP A 105 6.60 1.08 23.91
N TRP A 106 5.51 1.75 23.49
CA TRP A 106 4.44 1.12 22.72
C TRP A 106 4.95 0.53 21.40
N PHE A 107 5.83 1.26 20.70
CA PHE A 107 6.44 0.77 19.47
C PHE A 107 7.28 -0.48 19.73
N HIS A 108 8.20 -0.43 20.71
CA HIS A 108 9.15 -1.50 20.98
C HIS A 108 8.49 -2.76 21.55
N TYR A 109 7.48 -2.64 22.40
CA TYR A 109 6.90 -3.77 23.13
C TYR A 109 5.54 -4.25 22.62
N VAL A 110 4.84 -3.44 21.82
CA VAL A 110 3.53 -3.82 21.25
C VAL A 110 3.62 -3.92 19.74
N LEU A 111 3.99 -2.84 19.06
CA LEU A 111 3.91 -2.80 17.59
C LEU A 111 4.97 -3.69 16.92
N SER A 112 6.22 -3.61 17.37
CA SER A 112 7.33 -4.37 16.81
C SER A 112 7.14 -5.90 16.97
N PRO A 113 6.77 -6.44 18.15
CA PRO A 113 6.47 -7.87 18.30
C PRO A 113 5.26 -8.35 17.48
N LEU A 114 4.22 -7.52 17.32
CA LEU A 114 3.08 -7.85 16.46
C LEU A 114 3.51 -7.92 14.98
N GLN A 115 4.36 -7.00 14.52
CA GLN A 115 4.95 -7.05 13.18
C GLN A 115 5.81 -8.29 12.98
N ALA A 116 6.65 -8.63 13.97
CA ALA A 116 7.46 -9.85 13.95
C ALA A 116 6.60 -11.11 13.90
N SER A 117 5.49 -11.16 14.63
CA SER A 117 4.55 -12.28 14.61
C SER A 117 3.89 -12.45 13.24
N ALA A 118 3.45 -11.35 12.62
CA ALA A 118 2.89 -11.37 11.27
C ALA A 118 3.94 -11.81 10.23
N ALA A 119 5.18 -11.31 10.35
CA ALA A 119 6.30 -11.75 9.52
C ALA A 119 6.59 -13.26 9.71
N GLY A 120 6.48 -13.77 10.93
CA GLY A 120 6.58 -15.20 11.23
C GLY A 120 5.49 -16.03 10.55
N LEU A 121 4.24 -15.57 10.55
CA LEU A 121 3.16 -16.23 9.81
C LEU A 121 3.43 -16.24 8.29
N ILE A 122 3.97 -15.14 7.74
CA ILE A 122 4.38 -15.09 6.34
C ILE A 122 5.51 -16.09 6.07
N ALA A 123 6.54 -16.14 6.92
CA ALA A 123 7.64 -17.10 6.81
C ALA A 123 7.14 -18.55 6.82
N PHE A 124 6.23 -18.89 7.74
CA PHE A 124 5.63 -20.22 7.84
C PHE A 124 4.79 -20.56 6.61
N THR A 125 3.91 -19.65 6.18
CA THR A 125 3.06 -19.88 5.00
C THR A 125 3.87 -19.97 3.71
N LEU A 126 4.94 -19.18 3.56
CA LEU A 126 5.90 -19.29 2.46
C LEU A 126 6.61 -20.65 2.46
N SER A 127 7.05 -21.12 3.62
CA SER A 127 7.67 -22.44 3.77
C SER A 127 6.73 -23.56 3.34
N LEU A 128 5.47 -23.51 3.80
CA LEU A 128 4.44 -24.46 3.42
C LEU A 128 4.12 -24.40 1.92
N ALA A 129 4.05 -23.19 1.36
CA ALA A 129 3.85 -22.98 -0.07
C ALA A 129 5.01 -23.57 -0.89
N ALA A 130 6.25 -23.36 -0.47
CA ALA A 130 7.45 -23.91 -1.12
C ALA A 130 7.41 -25.44 -1.14
N PHE A 131 7.09 -26.07 0.00
CA PHE A 131 6.93 -27.52 0.09
C PHE A 131 5.82 -28.06 -0.84
N ARG A 132 4.65 -27.41 -0.84
CA ARG A 132 3.53 -27.77 -1.73
C ARG A 132 3.90 -27.62 -3.20
N LEU A 133 4.64 -26.56 -3.55
CA LEU A 133 5.04 -26.25 -4.91
C LEU A 133 6.04 -27.30 -5.44
N LEU A 134 7.00 -27.73 -4.63
CA LEU A 134 7.95 -28.80 -4.98
C LEU A 134 7.29 -30.16 -5.20
N ARG A 135 6.22 -30.45 -4.44
CA ARG A 135 5.46 -31.71 -4.56
C ARG A 135 4.55 -31.75 -5.79
N SER A 136 3.98 -30.61 -6.19
CA SER A 136 3.02 -30.55 -7.31
C SER A 136 3.72 -30.63 -8.67
N ARG A 137 4.67 -29.73 -8.96
CA ARG A 137 5.45 -29.72 -10.21
C ARG A 137 6.79 -29.01 -10.03
N ARG A 138 7.88 -29.62 -10.51
CA ARG A 138 9.21 -28.98 -10.59
C ARG A 138 9.29 -28.08 -11.82
N SER A 139 8.79 -26.86 -11.72
CA SER A 139 8.99 -25.81 -12.74
C SER A 139 10.17 -24.90 -12.38
N ALA A 140 10.72 -24.20 -13.37
CA ALA A 140 11.78 -23.21 -13.13
C ALA A 140 11.36 -22.14 -12.10
N GLY A 141 10.10 -21.69 -12.15
CA GLY A 141 9.55 -20.75 -11.17
C GLY A 141 9.46 -21.32 -9.76
N ALA A 142 9.16 -22.62 -9.63
CA ALA A 142 9.14 -23.28 -8.33
C ALA A 142 10.53 -23.38 -7.69
N LEU A 143 11.55 -23.66 -8.50
CA LEU A 143 12.95 -23.70 -8.05
C LEU A 143 13.43 -22.29 -7.65
N LEU A 144 13.10 -21.28 -8.43
CA LEU A 144 13.47 -19.89 -8.13
C LEU A 144 12.77 -19.39 -6.87
N PHE A 145 11.48 -19.69 -6.69
CA PHE A 145 10.75 -19.37 -5.46
C PHE A 145 11.33 -20.07 -4.24
N LEU A 146 11.63 -21.37 -4.35
CA LEU A 146 12.26 -22.12 -3.27
C LEU A 146 13.60 -21.50 -2.88
N PHE A 147 14.44 -21.21 -3.85
CA PHE A 147 15.76 -20.64 -3.63
C PHE A 147 15.67 -19.27 -2.93
N ALA A 148 14.78 -18.40 -3.42
CA ALA A 148 14.51 -17.10 -2.80
C ALA A 148 14.00 -17.24 -1.36
N ALA A 149 13.02 -18.11 -1.13
CA ALA A 149 12.47 -18.36 0.20
C ALA A 149 13.54 -18.93 1.15
N ALA A 150 14.35 -19.89 0.68
CA ALA A 150 15.42 -20.50 1.48
C ALA A 150 16.47 -19.47 1.92
N ILE A 151 16.95 -18.62 1.01
CA ILE A 151 17.92 -17.56 1.36
C ILE A 151 17.35 -16.61 2.42
N VAL A 152 16.12 -16.14 2.22
CA VAL A 152 15.50 -15.19 3.14
C VAL A 152 15.26 -15.83 4.50
N LEU A 153 14.74 -17.06 4.55
CA LEU A 153 14.45 -17.75 5.80
C LEU A 153 15.72 -18.15 6.55
N LEU A 154 16.71 -18.71 5.88
CA LEU A 154 17.98 -19.11 6.51
C LEU A 154 18.74 -17.88 7.01
N GLY A 155 18.77 -16.79 6.24
CA GLY A 155 19.46 -15.57 6.67
C GLY A 155 18.77 -14.81 7.81
N THR A 156 17.52 -15.14 8.16
CA THR A 156 16.86 -14.57 9.35
C THR A 156 17.24 -15.27 10.65
N LEU A 157 17.85 -16.44 10.58
CA LEU A 157 18.28 -17.19 11.76
C LEU A 157 19.62 -16.63 12.28
N PRO A 158 19.72 -16.26 13.56
CA PRO A 158 20.98 -15.80 14.15
C PRO A 158 21.91 -17.00 14.40
N PHE A 159 22.66 -17.40 13.37
CA PHE A 159 23.68 -18.45 13.50
C PHE A 159 24.96 -17.88 14.14
N PRO A 160 25.52 -18.50 15.19
CA PRO A 160 26.79 -18.08 15.75
C PRO A 160 27.98 -18.53 14.86
N GLY A 161 28.99 -17.67 14.76
CA GLY A 161 30.25 -17.95 14.05
C GLY A 161 30.31 -17.44 12.61
N PRO A 162 31.44 -17.69 11.90
CA PRO A 162 31.73 -17.12 10.58
C PRO A 162 30.70 -17.49 9.50
N ALA A 163 30.08 -18.67 9.62
CA ALA A 163 29.03 -19.11 8.71
C ALA A 163 27.74 -18.27 8.81
N GLY A 164 27.43 -17.75 10.01
CA GLY A 164 26.28 -16.87 10.23
C GLY A 164 26.46 -15.50 9.59
N GLU A 165 27.66 -14.93 9.70
CA GLU A 165 28.00 -13.66 9.05
C GLU A 165 27.89 -13.76 7.51
N GLN A 166 28.38 -14.85 6.91
CA GLN A 166 28.26 -15.08 5.48
C GLN A 166 26.80 -15.21 5.00
N LEU A 167 25.96 -15.91 5.77
CA LEU A 167 24.52 -16.04 5.47
C LEU A 167 23.80 -14.70 5.63
N ALA A 168 24.16 -13.89 6.63
CA ALA A 168 23.62 -12.55 6.82
C ALA A 168 23.97 -11.64 5.63
N LEU A 169 25.23 -11.64 5.19
CA LEU A 169 25.68 -10.89 4.02
C LEU A 169 24.96 -11.31 2.74
N LEU A 170 24.75 -12.62 2.54
CA LEU A 170 24.00 -13.14 1.39
C LEU A 170 22.54 -12.67 1.43
N ARG A 171 21.89 -12.70 2.60
CA ARG A 171 20.54 -12.18 2.79
C ARG A 171 20.48 -10.67 2.54
N GLU A 172 21.42 -9.91 3.07
CA GLU A 172 21.48 -8.46 2.86
C GLU A 172 21.63 -8.13 1.39
N TRP A 173 22.52 -8.82 0.66
CA TRP A 173 22.65 -8.68 -0.78
C TRP A 173 21.36 -9.06 -1.52
N TRP A 174 20.71 -10.16 -1.13
CA TRP A 174 19.44 -10.60 -1.72
C TRP A 174 18.31 -9.59 -1.52
N LEU A 175 18.21 -9.02 -0.31
CA LEU A 175 17.23 -7.99 0.01
C LEU A 175 17.56 -6.67 -0.70
N ALA A 176 18.84 -6.30 -0.73
CA ALA A 176 19.30 -5.03 -1.27
C ALA A 176 19.24 -4.95 -2.80
N ILE A 177 19.40 -6.08 -3.51
CA ILE A 177 19.45 -6.09 -4.98
C ILE A 177 18.21 -6.79 -5.58
N PRO A 178 18.03 -8.14 -5.57
CA PRO A 178 16.85 -8.78 -6.14
C PRO A 178 15.52 -8.30 -5.56
N ALA A 179 15.39 -8.24 -4.23
CA ALA A 179 14.11 -7.93 -3.61
C ALA A 179 13.73 -6.46 -3.83
N THR A 180 14.68 -5.53 -3.71
CA THR A 180 14.43 -4.12 -4.04
C THR A 180 14.17 -3.91 -5.53
N ALA A 181 14.83 -4.66 -6.43
CA ALA A 181 14.55 -4.63 -7.86
C ALA A 181 13.12 -5.10 -8.15
N GLY A 182 12.67 -6.19 -7.51
CA GLY A 182 11.29 -6.65 -7.57
C GLY A 182 10.28 -5.63 -7.03
N MET A 183 10.57 -5.03 -5.87
CA MET A 183 9.75 -3.97 -5.28
C MET A 183 9.67 -2.74 -6.20
N ARG A 184 10.80 -2.30 -6.76
CA ARG A 184 10.84 -1.20 -7.73
C ARG A 184 10.08 -1.55 -9.00
N GLY A 185 10.20 -2.78 -9.50
CA GLY A 185 9.41 -3.27 -10.63
C GLY A 185 7.91 -3.24 -10.34
N LEU A 186 7.49 -3.64 -9.14
CA LEU A 186 6.11 -3.52 -8.67
C LEU A 186 5.65 -2.06 -8.63
N LEU A 187 6.45 -1.15 -8.07
CA LEU A 187 6.15 0.28 -8.01
C LEU A 187 6.05 0.91 -9.41
N ILE A 188 6.94 0.52 -10.32
CA ILE A 188 6.87 0.91 -11.73
C ILE A 188 5.59 0.35 -12.36
N GLY A 189 5.26 -0.92 -12.12
CA GLY A 189 4.03 -1.54 -12.63
C GLY A 189 2.77 -0.84 -12.11
N VAL A 190 2.73 -0.49 -10.83
CA VAL A 190 1.65 0.31 -10.23
C VAL A 190 1.58 1.69 -10.89
N GLY A 191 2.73 2.37 -11.07
CA GLY A 191 2.80 3.66 -11.74
C GLY A 191 2.34 3.61 -13.20
N LEU A 192 2.75 2.59 -13.96
CA LEU A 192 2.29 2.38 -15.33
C LEU A 192 0.80 2.05 -15.38
N GLY A 193 0.30 1.26 -14.42
CA GLY A 193 -1.12 0.97 -14.29
C GLY A 193 -1.95 2.22 -14.02
N THR A 194 -1.50 3.10 -13.14
CA THR A 194 -2.17 4.39 -12.87
C THR A 194 -2.08 5.34 -14.06
N MET A 195 -0.94 5.38 -14.77
CA MET A 195 -0.79 6.13 -16.02
C MET A 195 -1.74 5.62 -17.11
N LEU A 196 -1.86 4.30 -17.28
CA LEU A 196 -2.78 3.69 -18.25
C LEU A 196 -4.23 4.04 -17.93
N MET A 197 -4.62 3.98 -16.65
CA MET A 197 -5.95 4.42 -16.22
C MET A 197 -6.17 5.91 -16.54
N GLY A 198 -5.17 6.75 -16.27
CA GLY A 198 -5.19 8.17 -16.65
C GLY A 198 -5.35 8.38 -18.16
N LEU A 199 -4.64 7.62 -18.99
CA LEU A 199 -4.73 7.69 -20.45
C LEU A 199 -6.10 7.25 -20.96
N ARG A 200 -6.69 6.19 -20.38
CA ARG A 200 -8.05 5.75 -20.74
C ARG A 200 -9.10 6.80 -20.41
N VAL A 201 -8.95 7.50 -19.28
CA VAL A 201 -9.81 8.64 -18.93
C VAL A 201 -9.57 9.81 -19.89
N LEU A 202 -8.31 10.14 -20.20
CA LEU A 202 -7.93 11.24 -21.10
C LEU A 202 -8.43 11.03 -22.54
N THR A 203 -8.45 9.79 -23.02
CA THR A 203 -9.00 9.42 -24.33
C THR A 203 -10.52 9.25 -24.31
N GLY A 204 -11.16 9.34 -23.14
CA GLY A 204 -12.61 9.17 -22.97
C GLY A 204 -13.11 7.73 -23.19
N LEU A 205 -12.20 6.75 -23.22
CA LEU A 205 -12.49 5.32 -23.30
C LEU A 205 -13.16 4.83 -22.01
N ASP A 206 -12.61 5.23 -20.86
CA ASP A 206 -13.20 4.96 -19.55
C ASP A 206 -14.02 6.16 -19.07
N ARG A 207 -15.28 5.92 -18.68
CA ARG A 207 -16.23 6.96 -18.24
C ARG A 207 -16.74 6.69 -16.82
N PRO A 208 -15.87 6.72 -15.80
CA PRO A 208 -16.22 6.33 -14.43
C PRO A 208 -17.33 7.20 -13.82
N TYR A 209 -17.45 8.45 -14.28
CA TYR A 209 -18.43 9.41 -13.79
C TYR A 209 -19.82 9.27 -14.42
N SER A 210 -19.99 8.36 -15.39
CA SER A 210 -21.21 8.26 -16.17
C SER A 210 -22.18 7.16 -15.75
N GLU A 211 -21.79 6.38 -14.73
CA GLU A 211 -22.57 5.24 -14.21
C GLU A 211 -23.13 5.50 -12.80
N LEU A 212 -22.97 6.71 -12.27
CA LEU A 212 -23.63 7.22 -11.06
C LEU A 212 -24.98 7.87 -11.44
#